data_AF-A0A067PH41-F1
#
_entry.id   AF-A0A067PH41-F1
#
_cell.length_a   1.000
_cell.length_b   1.000
_cell.length_c   1.000
_cell.angle_alpha   90.00
_cell.angle_beta   90.00
_cell.angle_gamma   90.00
#
_symmetry.space_group_name_H-M   'P 1'
#
loop_
_entity.id
_entity.type
_entity.pdbx_description
1 polymer ?
#
loop_
_entity_poly.entity_id
_entity_poly.type
_entity_poly.pdbx_seq_one_letter_code
_entity_poly.pdbx_strand_id
1 'polypeptide(L)'
;MVKRHSRVYVSSRQAMVSLGANQDILDRFQVLTKDQMKAEPFVIDPGMHGQRYTRLAWFWSLDVNKVDDPYMIEFTRVHWLRAKCKWDQWAEEATILSHEMGWMISWFKHQFTLWHQRMEESGSLENKGKRCYAAKQAAMWLKMLQNAEVGLEHVRKDFPVINDWN
;
A
#
# COMPACT_ATOMS: atom_id res chain seq x y z
N MET A 1 33.88 0.82 1.77
CA MET A 1 33.98 -0.13 2.90
C MET A 1 33.47 -1.53 2.52
N VAL A 2 32.21 -1.67 2.08
CA VAL A 2 31.57 -2.97 1.73
C VAL A 2 32.36 -3.83 0.71
N LYS A 3 32.85 -3.24 -0.38
CA LYS A 3 33.64 -3.96 -1.42
C LYS A 3 34.94 -4.60 -0.91
N ARG A 4 35.56 -4.01 0.13
CA ARG A 4 36.79 -4.55 0.73
C ARG A 4 36.47 -5.79 1.55
N HIS A 5 35.47 -5.69 2.43
CA HIS A 5 35.05 -6.81 3.28
C HIS A 5 34.50 -7.98 2.47
N SER A 6 33.76 -7.72 1.38
CA SER A 6 33.27 -8.79 0.51
C SER A 6 34.40 -9.56 -0.18
N ARG A 7 35.45 -8.87 -0.65
CA ARG A 7 36.63 -9.52 -1.24
C ARG A 7 37.39 -10.38 -0.23
N VAL A 8 37.61 -9.84 0.97
CA VAL A 8 38.27 -10.60 2.05
C VAL A 8 37.45 -11.85 2.39
N TYR A 9 36.14 -11.71 2.54
CA TYR A 9 35.25 -12.85 2.80
C TYR A 9 35.34 -13.94 1.71
N VAL A 10 35.25 -13.54 0.43
CA VAL A 10 35.33 -14.48 -0.69
C VAL A 10 36.68 -15.21 -0.71
N SER A 11 37.78 -14.49 -0.49
CA SER A 11 39.12 -15.07 -0.41
C SER A 11 39.24 -16.07 0.74
N SER A 12 38.73 -15.71 1.93
CA SER A 12 38.75 -16.59 3.11
C SER A 12 37.89 -17.83 2.90
N ARG A 13 36.71 -17.71 2.27
CA ARG A 13 35.84 -18.84 1.98
C ARG A 13 36.49 -19.81 0.97
N GLN A 14 37.18 -19.29 -0.04
CA GLN A 14 37.94 -20.11 -0.99
C GLN A 14 39.03 -20.90 -0.26
N ALA A 15 39.75 -20.27 0.67
CA ALA A 15 40.74 -20.95 1.49
C ALA A 15 40.11 -22.07 2.35
N MET A 16 38.94 -21.84 2.96
CA MET A 16 38.22 -22.87 3.72
C MET A 16 37.86 -24.10 2.86
N VAL A 17 37.42 -23.87 1.62
CA VAL A 17 37.12 -24.95 0.67
C VAL A 17 38.40 -25.71 0.30
N SER A 18 39.48 -24.99 -0.01
CA SER A 18 40.78 -25.61 -0.35
C SER A 18 41.39 -26.41 0.79
N LEU A 19 41.13 -26.03 2.04
CA LEU A 19 41.59 -26.73 3.25
C LEU A 19 40.68 -27.91 3.64
N GLY A 20 39.62 -28.19 2.90
CA GLY A 20 38.71 -29.30 3.17
C GLY A 20 37.82 -29.08 4.39
N ALA A 21 37.36 -27.85 4.63
CA ALA A 21 36.45 -27.55 5.74
C ALA A 21 35.19 -28.42 5.69
N ASN A 22 34.69 -28.81 6.87
CA ASN A 22 33.49 -29.62 7.03
C ASN A 22 32.25 -28.93 6.41
N GLN A 23 31.29 -29.71 5.92
CA GLN A 23 30.09 -29.21 5.27
C GLN A 23 29.26 -28.29 6.17
N ASP A 24 29.21 -28.57 7.48
CA ASP A 24 28.54 -27.71 8.47
C ASP A 24 29.09 -26.27 8.49
N ILE A 25 30.41 -26.12 8.32
CA ILE A 25 31.08 -24.81 8.25
C ILE A 25 30.73 -24.11 6.93
N LEU A 26 30.63 -24.86 5.83
CA LEU A 26 30.30 -24.33 4.50
C LEU A 26 28.83 -23.94 4.36
N ASP A 27 27.93 -24.62 5.08
CA ASP A 27 26.51 -24.29 5.16
C ASP A 27 26.28 -23.02 5.99
N ARG A 28 27.09 -22.82 7.04
CA ARG A 28 27.13 -21.57 7.81
C ARG A 28 27.69 -20.41 6.98
N PHE A 29 28.80 -20.62 6.27
CA PHE A 29 29.46 -19.58 5.46
C PHE A 29 29.17 -19.75 3.96
N GLN A 30 27.98 -19.33 3.53
CA GLN A 30 27.50 -19.53 2.15
C GLN A 30 28.19 -18.63 1.12
N VAL A 31 27.97 -18.92 -0.16
CA VAL A 31 28.51 -18.08 -1.26
C VAL A 31 27.82 -16.70 -1.23
N LEU A 32 28.62 -15.65 -1.39
CA LEU A 32 28.11 -14.28 -1.43
C LEU A 32 27.77 -13.87 -2.87
N THR A 33 26.47 -13.82 -3.17
CA THR A 33 25.97 -13.44 -4.51
C THR A 33 25.95 -11.92 -4.68
N LYS A 34 26.14 -11.43 -5.92
CA LYS A 34 26.11 -9.98 -6.21
C LYS A 34 24.77 -9.34 -5.84
N ASP A 35 23.66 -10.06 -5.99
CA ASP A 35 22.32 -9.56 -5.63
C ASP A 35 22.18 -9.30 -4.12
N GLN A 36 22.85 -10.10 -3.29
CA GLN A 36 22.88 -9.94 -1.84
C GLN A 36 23.81 -8.80 -1.37
N MET A 37 24.70 -8.31 -2.24
CA MET A 37 25.60 -7.20 -1.95
C MET A 37 25.01 -5.83 -2.31
N LYS A 38 23.82 -5.80 -2.91
CA LYS A 38 23.12 -4.53 -3.11
C LYS A 38 22.75 -4.01 -1.73
N ALA A 39 23.30 -2.85 -1.38
CA ALA A 39 22.84 -2.07 -0.25
C ALA A 39 21.49 -1.44 -0.62
N GLU A 40 20.50 -2.29 -0.90
CA GLU A 40 19.12 -1.86 -0.82
C GLU A 40 18.87 -1.71 0.67
N PRO A 41 18.68 -0.49 1.18
CA PRO A 41 18.12 -0.39 2.50
C PRO A 41 16.81 -1.17 2.43
N PHE A 42 16.57 -2.09 3.37
CA PHE A 42 15.28 -2.77 3.52
C PHE A 42 14.25 -1.73 4.03
N VAL A 43 14.18 -0.59 3.36
CA VAL A 43 13.08 0.34 3.43
C VAL A 43 12.00 -0.39 2.64
N ILE A 44 11.00 -0.84 3.37
CA ILE A 44 9.78 -1.40 2.80
C ILE A 44 9.16 -0.27 1.96
N ASP A 45 9.53 -0.19 0.68
CA ASP A 45 9.00 0.77 -0.27
C ASP A 45 7.47 0.58 -0.37
N PRO A 46 6.65 1.62 -0.07
CA PRO A 46 5.20 1.53 -0.16
C PRO A 46 4.67 1.19 -1.56
N GLY A 47 5.42 1.44 -2.63
CA GLY A 47 5.02 1.15 -4.01
C GLY A 47 5.37 -0.26 -4.51
N MET A 48 6.12 -1.06 -3.75
CA MET A 48 6.62 -2.37 -4.20
C MET A 48 5.77 -3.53 -3.64
N HIS A 49 4.89 -4.07 -4.47
CA HIS A 49 4.20 -5.33 -4.18
C HIS A 49 5.15 -6.54 -4.20
N GLY A 50 4.90 -7.55 -3.36
CA GLY A 50 5.65 -8.82 -3.38
C GLY A 50 6.88 -8.90 -2.46
N GLN A 51 7.17 -7.87 -1.66
CA GLN A 51 8.29 -7.86 -0.71
C GLN A 51 8.21 -8.96 0.39
N ARG A 52 7.06 -9.63 0.53
CA ARG A 52 6.89 -10.77 1.43
C ARG A 52 7.85 -11.93 1.11
N TYR A 53 8.28 -12.06 -0.14
CA TYR A 53 9.18 -13.14 -0.59
C TYR A 53 10.64 -12.73 -0.72
N THR A 54 10.97 -11.44 -0.57
CA THR A 54 12.37 -11.00 -0.51
C THR A 54 13.00 -11.52 0.77
N ARG A 55 13.80 -12.58 0.64
CA ARG A 55 14.59 -13.13 1.74
C ARG A 55 15.79 -12.22 1.99
N LEU A 56 16.02 -11.87 3.25
CA LEU A 56 17.27 -11.25 3.68
C LEU A 56 18.46 -12.13 3.24
N ALA A 57 19.58 -11.50 2.93
CA ALA A 57 20.79 -12.25 2.64
C ALA A 57 21.20 -13.11 3.84
N TRP A 58 21.69 -14.32 3.58
CA TRP A 58 22.00 -15.33 4.59
C TRP A 58 22.98 -14.84 5.67
N PHE A 59 23.82 -13.85 5.37
CA PHE A 59 24.77 -13.29 6.33
C PHE A 59 24.13 -12.35 7.36
N TRP A 60 22.92 -11.84 7.11
CA TRP A 60 22.11 -11.20 8.15
C TRP A 60 21.50 -12.22 9.11
N SER A 61 21.49 -13.50 8.72
CA SER A 61 21.11 -14.62 9.57
C SER A 61 22.29 -15.39 10.20
N LEU A 62 23.54 -14.99 9.92
CA LEU A 62 24.70 -15.52 10.62
C LEU A 62 24.66 -15.00 12.06
N ASP A 63 24.42 -15.90 13.02
CA ASP A 63 24.39 -15.67 14.48
C ASP A 63 23.02 -15.34 15.13
N VAL A 64 21.90 -15.38 14.40
CA VAL A 64 20.55 -15.22 15.02
C VAL A 64 20.12 -16.40 15.91
N ASN A 65 20.93 -17.45 16.01
CA ASN A 65 20.76 -18.48 17.05
C ASN A 65 21.11 -17.94 18.46
N LYS A 66 21.69 -16.74 18.57
CA LYS A 66 21.64 -15.96 19.81
C LYS A 66 20.34 -15.17 19.80
N VAL A 67 19.32 -15.73 20.45
CA VAL A 67 18.00 -15.11 20.68
C VAL A 67 18.12 -13.70 21.31
N ASP A 68 19.29 -13.34 21.85
CA ASP A 68 19.55 -12.12 22.62
C ASP A 68 20.59 -11.17 21.99
N ASP A 69 20.80 -11.13 20.66
CA ASP A 69 21.59 -10.02 20.08
C ASP A 69 20.75 -8.72 20.13
N PRO A 70 21.14 -7.71 20.94
CA PRO A 70 20.38 -6.48 21.07
C PRO A 70 20.17 -5.76 19.74
N TYR A 71 21.10 -5.91 18.80
CA TYR A 71 20.98 -5.32 17.46
C TYR A 71 19.86 -5.97 16.64
N MET A 72 19.77 -7.30 16.66
CA MET A 72 18.74 -8.03 15.90
C MET A 72 17.35 -7.87 16.52
N ILE A 73 17.26 -7.73 17.85
CA ILE A 73 16.02 -7.39 18.55
C ILE A 73 15.51 -6.02 18.11
N GLU A 74 16.37 -5.00 18.12
CA GLU A 74 15.97 -3.64 17.70
C GLU A 74 15.64 -3.59 16.21
N PHE A 75 16.41 -4.30 15.37
CA PHE A 75 16.08 -4.45 13.95
C PHE A 75 14.67 -5.04 13.77
N THR A 76 14.38 -6.22 14.35
CA THR A 76 13.08 -6.88 14.19
C THR A 76 11.93 -6.05 14.77
N ARG A 77 12.14 -5.39 15.91
CA ARG A 77 11.18 -4.47 16.53
C ARG A 77 10.82 -3.28 15.62
N VAL A 78 11.82 -2.61 15.04
CA VAL A 78 11.58 -1.48 14.11
C VAL A 78 10.82 -1.94 12.87
N HIS A 79 11.14 -3.12 12.34
CA HIS A 79 10.43 -3.67 11.18
C HIS A 79 8.98 -3.99 11.50
N TRP A 80 8.73 -4.61 12.66
CA TRP A 80 7.38 -4.88 13.13
C TRP A 80 6.58 -3.58 13.36
N LEU A 81 7.17 -2.58 14.04
CA LEU A 81 6.53 -1.28 14.26
C LEU A 81 6.15 -0.61 12.95
N ARG A 82 7.05 -0.59 11.96
CA ARG A 82 6.75 -0.04 10.63
C ARG A 82 5.63 -0.79 9.93
N ALA A 83 5.65 -2.13 9.95
CA ALA A 83 4.60 -2.93 9.35
C ALA A 83 3.24 -2.69 10.04
N LYS A 84 3.24 -2.57 11.37
CA LYS A 84 2.05 -2.26 12.16
C LYS A 84 1.51 -0.86 11.85
N CYS A 85 2.37 0.17 11.84
CA CYS A 85 1.97 1.52 11.44
C CYS A 85 1.35 1.57 10.04
N LYS A 86 1.87 0.82 9.06
CA LYS A 86 1.26 0.74 7.72
C LYS A 86 -0.11 0.08 7.75
N TRP A 87 -0.23 -1.01 8.50
CA TRP A 87 -1.51 -1.70 8.62
C TRP A 87 -2.55 -0.78 9.28
N ASP A 88 -2.16 -0.05 10.32
CA ASP A 88 -3.01 0.94 10.98
C ASP A 88 -3.39 2.08 10.01
N GLN A 89 -2.43 2.61 9.24
CA GLN A 89 -2.68 3.62 8.20
C GLN A 89 -3.65 3.13 7.11
N TRP A 90 -3.48 1.91 6.60
CA TRP A 90 -4.39 1.35 5.60
C TRP A 90 -5.80 1.14 6.16
N ALA A 91 -5.92 0.77 7.44
CA ALA A 91 -7.22 0.67 8.10
C ALA A 91 -7.89 2.05 8.25
N GLU A 92 -7.12 3.07 8.64
CA GLU A 92 -7.60 4.47 8.69
C GLU A 92 -8.02 4.98 7.30
N GLU A 93 -7.16 4.82 6.29
CA GLU A 93 -7.43 5.23 4.91
C GLU A 93 -8.67 4.55 4.35
N ALA A 94 -8.87 3.24 4.62
CA ALA A 94 -10.07 2.53 4.19
C ALA A 94 -11.35 3.13 4.82
N THR A 95 -11.28 3.51 6.10
CA THR A 95 -12.39 4.17 6.80
C THR A 95 -12.69 5.53 6.20
N ILE A 96 -11.67 6.36 6.00
CA ILE A 96 -11.79 7.70 5.40
C ILE A 96 -12.39 7.61 3.99
N LEU A 97 -11.86 6.71 3.16
CA LEU A 97 -12.31 6.51 1.79
C LEU A 97 -13.80 6.14 1.73
N SER A 98 -14.28 5.29 2.64
CA SER A 98 -15.70 4.93 2.75
C SER A 98 -16.57 6.17 3.01
N HIS A 99 -16.17 7.01 3.96
CA HIS A 99 -16.87 8.26 4.25
C HIS A 99 -16.80 9.24 3.07
N GLU A 100 -15.65 9.40 2.42
CA GLU A 100 -15.48 10.27 1.24
C GLU A 100 -16.40 9.85 0.08
N MET A 101 -16.52 8.56 -0.19
CA MET A 101 -17.46 8.03 -1.18
C MET A 101 -18.91 8.36 -0.82
N GLY A 102 -19.28 8.20 0.47
CA GLY A 102 -20.61 8.57 0.97
C GLY A 102 -20.90 10.07 0.87
N TRP A 103 -19.91 10.91 1.16
CA TRP A 103 -20.01 12.37 1.01
C TRP A 103 -20.12 12.79 -0.45
N MET A 104 -19.40 12.14 -1.36
CA MET A 104 -19.50 12.40 -2.79
C MET A 104 -20.91 12.14 -3.34
N ILE A 105 -21.51 11.01 -2.97
CA ILE A 105 -22.90 10.67 -3.32
C ILE A 105 -23.86 11.72 -2.76
N SER A 106 -23.71 12.08 -1.48
CA SER A 106 -24.53 13.09 -0.81
C SER A 106 -24.42 14.46 -1.50
N TRP A 107 -23.22 14.83 -1.94
CA TRP A 107 -22.96 16.05 -2.69
C TRP A 107 -23.63 16.06 -4.05
N PHE A 108 -23.53 14.98 -4.83
CA PHE A 108 -24.22 14.87 -6.14
C PHE A 108 -25.73 14.94 -5.98
N LYS A 109 -26.28 14.28 -4.96
CA LYS A 109 -27.71 14.37 -4.63
C LYS A 109 -28.11 15.80 -4.29
N HIS A 110 -27.33 16.50 -3.46
CA HIS A 110 -27.58 17.89 -3.13
C HIS A 110 -27.55 18.79 -4.38
N GLN A 111 -26.55 18.63 -5.23
CA GLN A 111 -26.44 19.39 -6.49
C GLN A 111 -27.63 19.11 -7.42
N PHE A 112 -28.01 17.85 -7.60
CA PHE A 112 -29.19 17.48 -8.38
C PHE A 112 -30.44 18.21 -7.87
N THR A 113 -30.73 18.11 -6.57
CA THR A 113 -31.92 18.74 -5.95
C THR A 113 -31.92 20.25 -6.15
N LEU A 114 -30.76 20.90 -5.95
CA LEU A 114 -30.61 22.33 -6.12
C LEU A 114 -30.86 22.80 -7.56
N TRP A 115 -30.34 22.08 -8.56
CA TRP A 115 -30.59 22.39 -9.96
C TRP A 115 -32.01 22.05 -10.41
N HIS A 116 -32.59 20.99 -9.85
CA HIS A 116 -33.98 20.62 -10.07
C HIS A 116 -34.94 21.70 -9.55
N GLN A 117 -34.72 22.20 -8.33
CA GLN A 117 -35.49 23.29 -7.77
C GLN A 117 -35.41 24.56 -8.63
N ARG A 118 -34.21 24.94 -9.09
CA ARG A 118 -34.02 26.09 -10.01
C ARG A 118 -34.78 25.94 -11.33
N MET A 119 -34.89 24.71 -11.84
CA MET A 119 -35.69 24.42 -13.03
C MET A 119 -37.18 24.65 -12.77
N GLU A 120 -37.69 24.20 -11.63
CA GLU A 120 -39.09 24.39 -11.23
C GLU A 120 -39.44 25.87 -11.03
N GLU A 121 -38.57 26.63 -10.35
CA GLU A 121 -38.72 28.07 -10.11
C GLU A 121 -38.68 28.91 -11.40
N SER A 122 -38.01 28.42 -12.46
CA SER A 122 -37.89 29.10 -13.76
C SER A 122 -39.11 28.87 -14.67
N GLY A 123 -40.32 28.96 -14.12
CA GLY A 123 -41.58 28.63 -14.82
C GLY A 123 -42.10 29.67 -15.81
N SER A 124 -41.60 30.91 -15.80
CA SER A 124 -42.10 31.97 -16.68
C SER A 124 -41.65 31.80 -18.14
N LEU A 125 -42.45 32.32 -19.08
CA LEU A 125 -42.20 32.24 -20.52
C LEU A 125 -40.85 32.90 -20.92
N GLU A 126 -40.46 33.95 -20.20
CA GLU A 126 -39.21 34.71 -20.38
C GLU A 126 -37.97 33.94 -19.89
N ASN A 127 -38.14 32.97 -18.99
CA ASN A 127 -37.05 32.19 -18.39
C ASN A 127 -36.87 30.79 -19.00
N LYS A 128 -37.46 30.51 -20.18
CA LYS A 128 -37.33 29.22 -20.88
C LYS A 128 -35.87 28.75 -21.05
N GLY A 129 -34.96 29.65 -21.39
CA GLY A 129 -33.54 29.33 -21.53
C GLY A 129 -32.89 28.88 -20.22
N LYS A 130 -33.19 29.60 -19.12
CA LYS A 130 -32.71 29.26 -17.77
C LYS A 130 -33.25 27.91 -17.32
N ARG A 131 -34.54 27.65 -17.58
CA ARG A 131 -35.18 26.36 -17.29
C ARG A 131 -34.50 25.21 -18.04
N CYS A 132 -34.22 25.38 -19.33
CA CYS A 132 -33.54 24.36 -20.13
C CYS A 132 -32.12 24.08 -19.60
N TYR A 133 -31.36 25.12 -19.26
CA TYR A 133 -30.02 24.96 -18.69
C TYR A 133 -30.06 24.27 -17.31
N ALA A 134 -30.96 24.68 -16.42
CA ALA A 134 -31.13 24.06 -15.12
C ALA A 134 -31.53 22.58 -15.24
N ALA A 135 -32.43 22.24 -16.17
CA ALA A 135 -32.78 20.86 -16.48
C ALA A 135 -31.57 20.04 -16.95
N LYS A 136 -30.73 20.61 -17.82
CA LYS A 136 -29.49 19.95 -18.27
C LYS A 136 -28.53 19.70 -17.12
N GLN A 137 -28.35 20.67 -16.22
CA GLN A 137 -27.50 20.52 -15.04
C GLN A 137 -28.05 19.45 -14.09
N ALA A 138 -29.36 19.47 -13.80
CA ALA A 138 -29.99 18.43 -12.99
C ALA A 138 -29.78 17.04 -13.60
N ALA A 139 -30.01 16.86 -14.90
CA ALA A 139 -29.78 15.58 -15.58
C ALA A 139 -28.32 15.12 -15.51
N MET A 140 -27.34 16.03 -15.62
CA MET A 140 -25.92 15.72 -15.47
C MET A 140 -25.60 15.23 -14.06
N TRP A 141 -26.02 15.95 -13.02
CA TRP A 141 -25.79 15.57 -11.63
C TRP A 141 -26.49 14.26 -11.26
N LEU A 142 -27.70 14.04 -11.78
CA LEU A 142 -28.41 12.77 -11.61
C LEU A 142 -27.62 11.60 -12.21
N LYS A 143 -27.05 11.78 -13.41
CA LYS A 143 -26.22 10.75 -14.03
C LYS A 143 -24.94 10.47 -13.22
N MET A 144 -24.30 11.51 -12.69
CA MET A 144 -23.14 11.34 -11.81
C MET A 144 -23.50 10.60 -10.51
N LEU A 145 -24.65 10.94 -9.90
CA LEU A 145 -25.19 10.26 -8.73
C LEU A 145 -25.39 8.77 -9.00
N GLN A 146 -26.11 8.43 -10.07
CA GLN A 146 -26.37 7.04 -10.45
C GLN A 146 -25.08 6.26 -10.70
N ASN A 147 -24.12 6.86 -11.41
CA ASN A 147 -22.83 6.22 -11.65
C ASN A 147 -22.04 5.99 -10.35
N ALA A 148 -22.07 6.95 -9.42
CA ALA A 148 -21.39 6.84 -8.14
C ALA A 148 -22.02 5.76 -7.23
N GLU A 149 -23.35 5.69 -7.18
CA GLU A 149 -24.08 4.65 -6.45
C GLU A 149 -23.77 3.26 -6.99
N VAL A 150 -23.79 3.08 -8.31
CA VAL A 150 -23.43 1.81 -8.96
C VAL A 150 -21.96 1.46 -8.68
N GLY A 151 -21.05 2.43 -8.78
CA GLY A 151 -19.62 2.23 -8.47
C GLY A 151 -19.40 1.78 -7.03
N LEU A 152 -20.07 2.42 -6.07
CA LEU A 152 -19.99 2.05 -4.66
C LEU A 152 -20.56 0.65 -4.41
N GLU A 153 -21.65 0.27 -5.08
CA GLU A 153 -22.23 -1.07 -4.95
C GLU A 153 -21.27 -2.16 -5.46
N HIS A 154 -20.56 -1.92 -6.56
CA HIS A 154 -19.53 -2.85 -7.05
C HIS A 154 -18.39 -2.98 -6.05
N VAL A 155 -17.88 -1.86 -5.53
CA VAL A 155 -16.81 -1.87 -4.52
C VAL A 155 -17.24 -2.61 -3.26
N ARG A 156 -18.48 -2.44 -2.79
CA ARG A 156 -19.03 -3.16 -1.63
C ARG A 156 -19.16 -4.67 -1.87
N LYS A 157 -19.36 -5.11 -3.12
CA LYS A 157 -19.39 -6.54 -3.51
C LYS A 157 -17.99 -7.14 -3.51
N ASP A 158 -17.03 -6.43 -4.09
CA ASP A 158 -15.63 -6.90 -4.20
C ASP A 158 -14.90 -6.89 -2.85
N PHE A 159 -15.28 -5.96 -1.96
CA PHE A 159 -14.68 -5.79 -0.64
C PHE A 159 -15.76 -5.80 0.45
N PRO A 160 -16.26 -6.98 0.86
CA PRO A 160 -17.32 -7.11 1.86
C PRO A 160 -16.98 -6.48 3.20
N VAL A 161 -15.67 -6.42 3.52
CA VAL A 161 -15.13 -5.73 4.69
C VAL A 161 -15.68 -4.32 4.81
N ILE A 162 -15.90 -3.60 3.70
CA ILE A 162 -16.42 -2.21 3.69
C ILE A 162 -17.84 -2.10 4.28
N ASN A 163 -18.63 -3.19 4.26
CA ASN A 163 -20.01 -3.17 4.78
C ASN A 163 -20.07 -3.13 6.32
N ASP A 164 -19.00 -3.56 7.01
CA ASP A 164 -18.93 -3.63 8.47
C ASP A 164 -18.49 -2.31 9.13
N TRP A 165 -18.23 -1.24 8.35
CA TRP A 165 -17.76 0.06 8.84
C TRP A 165 -18.89 1.09 9.06
N ASN A 166 -20.11 0.62 9.32
CA ASN A 166 -21.26 1.46 9.66
C ASN A 166 -21.53 1.50 11.15
#